data_AF-A0A9X1LK74-F1
#
_entry.id   AF-A0A9X1LK74-F1
#
_cell.length_a   1.000
_cell.length_b   1.000
_cell.length_c   1.000
_cell.angle_alpha   90.00
_cell.angle_beta   90.00
_cell.angle_gamma   90.00
#
_symmetry.space_group_name_H-M   'P 1'
#
loop_
_entity.id
_entity.type
_entity.pdbx_description
1 polymer ?
#
loop_
_entity_poly.entity_id
_entity_poly.type
_entity_poly.pdbx_seq_one_letter_code
_entity_poly.pdbx_strand_id
1 'polypeptide(L)'
;MRFFKLTFLLYIFITFNLTAQKDSLETKTYEELKTLIGGFEKEKINFELIDYYRKKAINDNNLEQQLIAKSLFIEGSIWSRNFDTAQDSLKSFMSFASKHELKSQSIHSLFQIGQAYFYQGIWGKAIENYSEALKLSEETNDKKYQHKLLLKIGYIRSTIGDPNEALSLHKRGLEILKNSGFDATYLENVKATNFYYLSLSYKAKNQKDSAIFYMDKALQLVEKAKDTCQKQQFLRKKAEIEIMINKLSSAENNLKRAIVLCRPLSKLDSLVFYGNFGELYLAKKQFKKAQIFLQEALEIYQVKKDEEGFMVDHYKLLAKAYKHTGDIEKSNFYLEKYINTVAQFGKIRDTVNQSLKQQEVEDFKNELAAIKEEKNLKQTYLNYLFLGASLIILLLLVVLLRFYRNKKKNEEKFEALMLKIESTNELDKITNTKDEVLEEKSSTDVPEETKQQILEGLKKLEQKEYFLKQECNSYNVARKINTNTSYLSKVINSHFGKNFNSYINDLRINYAIVRLKNDVIFRSYSIQSIAEEVGYKSADSFTKYFKLNTGLNPSFYIKEIKNIG
;
A
#
# COMPACT_ATOMS: atom_id res chain seq x y z
N MET A 1 3.12 -23.57 -60.36
CA MET A 1 1.70 -23.75 -60.73
C MET A 1 0.82 -24.41 -59.66
N ARG A 2 1.36 -25.14 -58.65
CA ARG A 2 0.57 -25.75 -57.56
C ARG A 2 0.14 -24.78 -56.45
N PHE A 3 0.95 -23.76 -56.14
CA PHE A 3 0.60 -22.74 -55.12
C PHE A 3 -0.59 -21.87 -55.53
N PHE A 4 -0.72 -21.54 -56.82
CA PHE A 4 -1.82 -20.73 -57.36
C PHE A 4 -3.17 -21.46 -57.35
N LYS A 5 -3.17 -22.79 -57.47
CA LYS A 5 -4.42 -23.59 -57.39
C LYS A 5 -4.93 -23.73 -55.96
N LEU A 6 -4.03 -23.77 -54.97
CA LEU A 6 -4.42 -23.88 -53.56
C LEU A 6 -4.98 -22.55 -53.03
N THR A 7 -4.39 -21.41 -53.40
CA THR A 7 -4.93 -20.09 -53.06
C THR A 7 -6.24 -19.81 -53.79
N PHE A 8 -6.39 -20.24 -55.04
CA PHE A 8 -7.64 -20.11 -55.80
C PHE A 8 -8.78 -21.00 -55.26
N LEU A 9 -8.47 -22.23 -54.82
CA LEU A 9 -9.45 -23.12 -54.16
C LEU A 9 -9.85 -22.60 -52.78
N LEU A 10 -8.92 -22.03 -52.01
CA LEU A 10 -9.24 -21.37 -50.74
C LEU A 10 -10.12 -20.12 -50.98
N TYR A 11 -9.82 -19.34 -52.03
CA TYR A 11 -10.62 -18.17 -52.41
C TYR A 11 -12.03 -18.57 -52.86
N ILE A 12 -12.17 -19.64 -53.65
CA ILE A 12 -13.47 -20.18 -54.05
C ILE A 12 -14.25 -20.74 -52.86
N PHE A 13 -13.59 -21.41 -51.91
CA PHE A 13 -14.28 -21.95 -50.72
C PHE A 13 -14.74 -20.82 -49.76
N ILE A 14 -13.96 -19.74 -49.66
CA ILE A 14 -14.31 -18.55 -48.88
C ILE A 14 -15.44 -17.77 -49.58
N THR A 15 -15.39 -17.61 -50.91
CA THR A 15 -16.47 -16.95 -51.65
C THR A 15 -17.75 -17.78 -51.66
N PHE A 16 -17.68 -19.12 -51.75
CA PHE A 16 -18.86 -19.99 -51.69
C PHE A 16 -19.55 -19.96 -50.32
N ASN A 17 -18.79 -19.92 -49.22
CA ASN A 17 -19.37 -19.79 -47.88
C ASN A 17 -19.99 -18.41 -47.65
N LEU A 18 -19.35 -17.34 -48.17
CA LEU A 18 -19.90 -15.98 -48.12
C LEU A 18 -21.16 -15.82 -49.00
N THR A 19 -21.22 -16.45 -50.18
CA THR A 19 -22.42 -16.44 -51.03
C THR A 19 -23.54 -17.33 -50.47
N ALA A 20 -23.23 -18.51 -49.94
CA ALA A 20 -24.23 -19.40 -49.33
C ALA A 20 -24.86 -18.79 -48.06
N GLN A 21 -24.07 -18.07 -47.25
CA GLN A 21 -24.59 -17.34 -46.09
C GLN A 21 -25.44 -16.12 -46.51
N LYS A 22 -25.11 -15.47 -47.62
CA LYS A 22 -25.85 -14.32 -48.17
C LYS A 22 -27.19 -14.74 -48.79
N ASP A 23 -27.21 -15.84 -49.55
CA ASP A 23 -28.45 -16.45 -50.09
C ASP A 23 -29.40 -16.94 -48.98
N SER A 24 -28.83 -17.42 -47.86
CA SER A 24 -29.62 -17.83 -46.69
C SER A 24 -30.27 -16.66 -45.95
N LEU A 25 -29.81 -15.41 -46.10
CA LEU A 25 -30.41 -14.22 -45.48
C LEU A 25 -31.43 -13.54 -46.42
N GLU A 26 -31.28 -13.67 -47.74
CA GLU A 26 -32.20 -13.12 -48.76
C GLU A 26 -33.61 -13.69 -48.66
N THR A 27 -33.72 -14.97 -48.33
CA THR A 27 -34.98 -15.69 -48.15
C THR A 27 -35.67 -15.41 -46.81
N LYS A 28 -35.00 -14.74 -45.85
CA LYS A 28 -35.58 -14.46 -44.53
C LYS A 28 -36.53 -13.27 -44.54
N THR A 29 -37.61 -13.42 -43.79
CA THR A 29 -38.57 -12.35 -43.49
C THR A 29 -37.98 -11.32 -42.54
N TYR A 30 -38.59 -10.13 -42.47
CA TYR A 30 -38.21 -9.10 -41.51
C TYR A 30 -38.31 -9.58 -40.05
N GLU A 31 -39.28 -10.43 -39.71
CA GLU A 31 -39.41 -10.98 -38.36
C GLU A 31 -38.29 -11.97 -38.01
N GLU A 32 -37.90 -12.82 -38.96
CA GLU A 32 -36.77 -13.74 -38.76
C GLU A 32 -35.46 -12.97 -38.62
N LEU A 33 -35.26 -11.93 -39.44
CA LEU A 33 -34.09 -11.06 -39.32
C LEU A 33 -34.09 -10.31 -37.97
N LYS A 34 -35.23 -9.77 -37.53
CA LYS A 34 -35.36 -9.15 -36.19
C LYS A 34 -35.05 -10.12 -35.06
N THR A 35 -35.53 -11.35 -35.17
CA THR A 35 -35.25 -12.41 -34.19
C THR A 35 -33.77 -12.76 -34.16
N LEU A 36 -33.11 -12.84 -35.32
CA LEU A 36 -31.67 -13.05 -35.40
C LEU A 36 -30.88 -11.86 -34.84
N ILE A 37 -31.30 -10.62 -35.09
CA ILE A 37 -30.68 -9.42 -34.52
C ILE A 37 -30.83 -9.40 -32.99
N GLY A 38 -32.01 -9.79 -32.48
CA GLY A 38 -32.29 -9.86 -31.05
C GLY A 38 -31.75 -11.09 -30.32
N GLY A 39 -31.33 -12.13 -31.06
CA GLY A 39 -30.97 -13.45 -30.54
C GLY A 39 -29.49 -13.65 -30.17
N PHE A 40 -28.62 -12.66 -30.41
CA PHE A 40 -27.22 -12.74 -30.00
C PHE A 40 -27.00 -12.01 -28.69
N GLU A 41 -26.14 -12.60 -27.83
CA GLU A 41 -25.60 -11.98 -26.62
C GLU A 41 -25.35 -10.49 -26.87
N LYS A 42 -25.96 -9.62 -26.06
CA LYS A 42 -26.00 -8.15 -26.28
C LYS A 42 -24.61 -7.49 -26.42
N GLU A 43 -23.53 -8.23 -26.17
CA GLU A 43 -22.15 -7.82 -26.42
C GLU A 43 -21.70 -7.92 -27.89
N LYS A 44 -22.30 -8.79 -28.69
CA LYS A 44 -21.99 -8.94 -30.13
C LYS A 44 -23.20 -8.59 -30.97
N ILE A 45 -23.55 -7.31 -30.94
CA ILE A 45 -24.52 -6.78 -31.88
C ILE A 45 -23.99 -6.97 -33.28
N ASN A 46 -24.74 -7.73 -34.08
CA ASN A 46 -24.37 -8.01 -35.44
C ASN A 46 -24.77 -6.83 -36.33
N PHE A 47 -23.90 -5.81 -36.36
CA PHE A 47 -24.09 -4.63 -37.21
C PHE A 47 -24.15 -4.99 -38.70
N GLU A 48 -23.53 -6.10 -39.13
CA GLU A 48 -23.64 -6.59 -40.50
C GLU A 48 -25.06 -7.07 -40.81
N LEU A 49 -25.71 -7.75 -39.87
CA LEU A 49 -27.10 -8.19 -40.00
C LEU A 49 -28.08 -7.00 -39.96
N ILE A 50 -27.79 -5.98 -39.16
CA ILE A 50 -28.55 -4.72 -39.16
C ILE A 50 -28.37 -3.99 -40.50
N ASP A 51 -27.16 -3.94 -41.05
CA ASP A 51 -26.90 -3.34 -42.35
C ASP A 51 -27.57 -4.12 -43.49
N TYR A 52 -27.60 -5.44 -43.38
CA TYR A 52 -28.34 -6.31 -44.28
C TYR A 52 -29.85 -6.01 -44.25
N TYR A 53 -30.44 -5.97 -43.05
CA TYR A 53 -31.84 -5.59 -42.84
C TYR A 53 -32.15 -4.22 -43.46
N ARG A 54 -31.25 -3.25 -43.24
CA ARG A 54 -31.35 -1.91 -43.81
C ARG A 54 -31.36 -1.93 -45.33
N LYS A 55 -30.44 -2.67 -45.96
CA LYS A 55 -30.36 -2.81 -47.43
C LYS A 55 -31.62 -3.46 -47.99
N LYS A 56 -32.12 -4.53 -47.36
CA LYS A 56 -33.39 -5.16 -47.74
C LYS A 56 -34.55 -4.16 -47.69
N ALA A 57 -34.65 -3.39 -46.60
CA ALA A 57 -35.69 -2.37 -46.45
C ALA A 57 -35.60 -1.22 -47.47
N ILE A 58 -34.39 -0.84 -47.88
CA ILE A 58 -34.17 0.14 -48.96
C ILE A 58 -34.60 -0.45 -50.31
N ASN A 59 -34.19 -1.67 -50.62
CA ASN A 59 -34.50 -2.36 -51.87
C ASN A 59 -36.02 -2.59 -52.02
N ASP A 60 -36.69 -2.98 -50.94
CA ASP A 60 -38.14 -3.19 -50.90
C ASP A 60 -38.92 -1.85 -50.87
N ASN A 61 -38.22 -0.71 -50.85
CA ASN A 61 -38.78 0.63 -50.67
C ASN A 61 -39.75 0.75 -49.48
N ASN A 62 -39.50 -0.04 -48.43
CA ASN A 62 -40.36 -0.11 -47.26
C ASN A 62 -39.90 0.88 -46.18
N LEU A 63 -40.57 2.04 -46.15
CA LEU A 63 -40.22 3.14 -45.25
C LEU A 63 -40.23 2.74 -43.76
N GLU A 64 -41.23 1.95 -43.35
CA GLU A 64 -41.35 1.46 -41.96
C GLU A 64 -40.17 0.57 -41.58
N GLN A 65 -39.75 -0.33 -42.47
CA GLN A 65 -38.61 -1.21 -42.21
C GLN A 65 -37.29 -0.46 -42.23
N GLN A 66 -37.14 0.58 -43.06
CA GLN A 66 -35.95 1.43 -43.06
C GLN A 66 -35.77 2.15 -41.72
N LEU A 67 -36.88 2.54 -41.09
CA LEU A 67 -36.88 3.16 -39.77
C LEU A 67 -36.52 2.17 -38.68
N ILE A 68 -37.10 0.97 -38.71
CA ILE A 68 -36.75 -0.10 -37.77
C ILE A 68 -35.25 -0.41 -37.87
N ALA A 69 -34.70 -0.48 -39.09
CA ALA A 69 -33.27 -0.69 -39.29
C ALA A 69 -32.41 0.40 -38.62
N LYS A 70 -32.79 1.68 -38.78
CA LYS A 70 -32.12 2.80 -38.11
C LYS A 70 -32.22 2.72 -36.59
N SER A 71 -33.40 2.36 -36.05
CA SER A 71 -33.58 2.15 -34.61
C SER A 71 -32.68 1.03 -34.09
N LEU A 72 -32.66 -0.13 -34.76
CA LEU A 72 -31.82 -1.26 -34.37
C LEU A 72 -30.33 -0.88 -34.38
N PHE A 73 -29.90 -0.05 -35.33
CA PHE A 73 -28.54 0.46 -35.37
C PHE A 73 -28.23 1.40 -34.19
N ILE A 74 -29.16 2.29 -33.84
CA ILE A 74 -29.04 3.19 -32.68
C ILE A 74 -28.98 2.39 -31.39
N GLU A 75 -29.92 1.48 -31.17
CA GLU A 75 -29.93 0.58 -30.01
C GLU A 75 -28.62 -0.21 -29.95
N GLY A 76 -28.19 -0.76 -31.08
CA GLY A 76 -26.91 -1.42 -31.23
C GLY A 76 -25.75 -0.55 -30.75
N SER A 77 -25.65 0.66 -31.28
CA SER A 77 -24.61 1.62 -30.89
C SER A 77 -24.64 1.95 -29.39
N ILE A 78 -25.84 2.09 -28.80
CA ILE A 78 -26.02 2.35 -27.37
C ILE A 78 -25.52 1.16 -26.53
N TRP A 79 -25.94 -0.06 -26.85
CA TRP A 79 -25.53 -1.28 -26.14
C TRP A 79 -24.02 -1.53 -26.27
N SER A 80 -23.43 -1.24 -27.44
CA SER A 80 -21.99 -1.25 -27.66
C SER A 80 -21.25 -0.03 -27.09
N ARG A 81 -21.96 0.88 -26.41
CA ARG A 81 -21.45 2.14 -25.83
C ARG A 81 -20.75 3.08 -26.83
N ASN A 82 -21.04 2.94 -28.11
CA ASN A 82 -20.59 3.87 -29.15
C ASN A 82 -21.55 5.06 -29.21
N PHE A 83 -21.46 5.90 -28.19
CA PHE A 83 -22.39 6.98 -27.92
C PHE A 83 -22.36 8.10 -28.96
N ASP A 84 -21.20 8.40 -29.52
CA ASP A 84 -21.07 9.40 -30.59
C ASP A 84 -21.77 8.89 -31.86
N THR A 85 -21.51 7.64 -32.24
CA THR A 85 -22.19 7.01 -33.39
C THR A 85 -23.69 6.89 -33.16
N ALA A 86 -24.12 6.59 -31.93
CA ALA A 86 -25.53 6.59 -31.58
C ALA A 86 -26.14 7.99 -31.77
N GLN A 87 -25.50 9.05 -31.28
CA GLN A 87 -25.98 10.42 -31.42
C GLN A 87 -26.04 10.90 -32.88
N ASP A 88 -25.05 10.57 -33.71
CA ASP A 88 -25.06 10.94 -35.11
C ASP A 88 -26.11 10.17 -35.91
N SER A 89 -26.26 8.86 -35.63
CA SER A 89 -27.31 8.02 -36.23
C SER A 89 -28.71 8.52 -35.86
N LEU A 90 -28.86 9.04 -34.65
CA LEU A 90 -30.08 9.60 -34.11
C LEU A 90 -30.46 10.94 -34.75
N LYS A 91 -29.50 11.83 -35.00
CA LYS A 91 -29.72 13.06 -35.80
C LYS A 91 -30.20 12.71 -37.20
N SER A 92 -29.56 11.73 -37.84
CA SER A 92 -29.99 11.22 -39.15
C SER A 92 -31.40 10.64 -39.11
N PHE A 93 -31.75 9.90 -38.04
CA PHE A 93 -33.07 9.32 -37.84
C PHE A 93 -34.16 10.40 -37.68
N MET A 94 -33.91 11.44 -36.87
CA MET A 94 -34.85 12.56 -36.71
C MET A 94 -35.07 13.32 -38.01
N SER A 95 -34.00 13.65 -38.75
CA SER A 95 -34.12 14.34 -40.04
C SER A 95 -34.98 13.55 -41.02
N PHE A 96 -34.80 12.22 -41.05
CA PHE A 96 -35.61 11.32 -41.86
C PHE A 96 -37.07 11.29 -41.40
N ALA A 97 -37.34 11.11 -40.11
CA ALA A 97 -38.71 11.09 -39.57
C ALA A 97 -39.47 12.40 -39.84
N SER A 98 -38.78 13.55 -39.68
CA SER A 98 -39.35 14.87 -39.95
C SER A 98 -39.66 15.09 -41.43
N LYS A 99 -38.78 14.65 -42.34
CA LYS A 99 -38.98 14.79 -43.79
C LYS A 99 -40.20 14.03 -44.30
N HIS A 100 -40.56 12.94 -43.62
CA HIS A 100 -41.65 12.06 -44.02
C HIS A 100 -42.94 12.23 -43.18
N GLU A 101 -43.02 13.28 -42.33
CA GLU A 101 -44.18 13.61 -41.48
C GLU A 101 -44.64 12.48 -40.55
N LEU A 102 -43.70 11.66 -40.11
CA LEU A 102 -43.97 10.42 -39.41
C LEU A 102 -44.08 10.63 -37.89
N LYS A 103 -45.23 11.10 -37.41
CA LYS A 103 -45.45 11.46 -35.98
C LYS A 103 -45.16 10.33 -34.99
N SER A 104 -45.56 9.08 -35.27
CA SER A 104 -45.27 7.93 -34.39
C SER A 104 -43.77 7.62 -34.32
N GLN A 105 -43.08 7.83 -35.44
CA GLN A 105 -41.65 7.65 -35.59
C GLN A 105 -40.89 8.77 -34.88
N SER A 106 -41.43 9.99 -34.82
CA SER A 106 -40.89 11.08 -34.00
C SER A 106 -40.95 10.74 -32.50
N ILE A 107 -42.05 10.14 -32.01
CA ILE A 107 -42.14 9.66 -30.61
C ILE A 107 -41.08 8.60 -30.34
N HIS A 108 -40.95 7.61 -31.23
CA HIS A 108 -39.91 6.60 -31.11
C HIS A 108 -38.49 7.20 -31.14
N SER A 109 -38.25 8.18 -32.02
CA SER A 109 -36.98 8.91 -32.13
C SER A 109 -36.60 9.55 -30.81
N LEU A 110 -37.48 10.39 -30.28
CA LEU A 110 -37.31 11.09 -29.01
C LEU A 110 -37.10 10.11 -27.85
N PHE A 111 -37.82 8.99 -27.86
CA PHE A 111 -37.59 7.91 -26.92
C PHE A 111 -36.17 7.32 -27.04
N GLN A 112 -35.67 7.04 -28.25
CA GLN A 112 -34.31 6.54 -28.44
C GLN A 112 -33.25 7.57 -28.05
N ILE A 113 -33.50 8.87 -28.26
CA ILE A 113 -32.62 9.96 -27.79
C ILE A 113 -32.53 9.94 -26.28
N GLY A 114 -33.69 9.87 -25.63
CA GLY A 114 -33.79 9.77 -24.19
C GLY A 114 -33.06 8.54 -23.66
N GLN A 115 -33.14 7.39 -24.36
CA GLN A 115 -32.39 6.19 -23.98
C GLN A 115 -30.88 6.40 -24.11
N ALA A 116 -30.40 6.98 -25.21
CA ALA A 116 -28.98 7.26 -25.41
C ALA A 116 -28.42 8.14 -24.29
N TYR A 117 -29.07 9.26 -23.98
CA TYR A 117 -28.67 10.14 -22.88
C TYR A 117 -28.79 9.47 -21.51
N PHE A 118 -29.83 8.64 -21.31
CA PHE A 118 -30.00 7.89 -20.07
C PHE A 118 -28.82 6.92 -19.82
N TYR A 119 -28.38 6.16 -20.82
CA TYR A 119 -27.24 5.24 -20.70
C TYR A 119 -25.89 5.96 -20.60
N GLN A 120 -25.78 7.19 -21.12
CA GLN A 120 -24.64 8.08 -20.89
C GLN A 120 -24.60 8.66 -19.46
N GLY A 121 -25.72 8.56 -18.73
CA GLY A 121 -25.87 9.17 -17.40
C GLY A 121 -26.29 10.64 -17.42
N ILE A 122 -26.56 11.22 -18.60
CA ILE A 122 -26.98 12.62 -18.78
C ILE A 122 -28.50 12.71 -18.62
N TRP A 123 -28.95 12.66 -17.37
CA TRP A 123 -30.37 12.45 -17.06
C TRP A 123 -31.29 13.64 -17.35
N GLY A 124 -30.82 14.89 -17.23
CA GLY A 124 -31.58 16.07 -17.64
C GLY A 124 -32.04 16.01 -19.11
N LYS A 125 -31.09 15.82 -20.04
CA LYS A 125 -31.40 15.67 -21.47
C LYS A 125 -32.26 14.45 -21.77
N ALA A 126 -32.10 13.37 -21.00
CA ALA A 126 -32.96 12.20 -21.13
C ALA A 126 -34.42 12.53 -20.78
N ILE A 127 -34.65 13.24 -19.66
CA ILE A 127 -35.98 13.69 -19.24
C ILE A 127 -36.58 14.65 -20.27
N GLU A 128 -35.82 15.61 -20.79
CA GLU A 128 -36.29 16.55 -21.82
C GLU A 128 -36.87 15.80 -23.04
N ASN A 129 -36.08 14.88 -23.61
CA ASN A 129 -36.50 14.11 -24.77
C ASN A 129 -37.66 13.16 -24.46
N TYR A 130 -37.67 12.50 -23.29
CA TYR A 130 -38.81 11.69 -22.89
C TYR A 130 -40.08 12.52 -22.65
N SER A 131 -39.96 13.74 -22.15
CA SER A 131 -41.09 14.63 -21.90
C SER A 131 -41.68 15.16 -23.21
N GLU A 132 -40.83 15.48 -24.18
CA GLU A 132 -41.27 15.83 -25.54
C GLU A 132 -41.97 14.65 -26.21
N ALA A 133 -41.38 13.45 -26.15
CA ALA A 133 -42.02 12.23 -26.65
C ALA A 133 -43.37 11.97 -25.97
N LEU A 134 -43.49 12.28 -24.66
CA LEU A 134 -44.69 12.05 -23.88
C LEU A 134 -45.80 12.97 -24.38
N LYS A 135 -45.49 14.25 -24.56
CA LYS A 135 -46.43 15.23 -25.12
C LYS A 135 -46.95 14.79 -26.50
N LEU A 136 -46.06 14.39 -27.41
CA LEU A 136 -46.47 13.90 -28.73
C LEU A 136 -47.32 12.62 -28.63
N SER A 137 -47.02 11.73 -27.69
CA SER A 137 -47.81 10.51 -27.45
C SER A 137 -49.18 10.79 -26.86
N GLU A 138 -49.35 11.88 -26.09
CA GLU A 138 -50.63 12.36 -25.60
C GLU A 138 -51.46 12.96 -26.74
N GLU A 139 -50.86 13.79 -27.61
CA GLU A 139 -51.50 14.37 -28.79
C GLU A 139 -51.99 13.31 -29.80
N THR A 140 -51.23 12.22 -29.95
CA THR A 140 -51.56 11.11 -30.86
C THR A 140 -52.35 9.98 -30.20
N ASN A 141 -52.66 10.10 -28.90
CA ASN A 141 -53.32 9.08 -28.10
C ASN A 141 -52.61 7.70 -28.12
N ASP A 142 -51.28 7.69 -28.26
CA ASP A 142 -50.46 6.48 -28.21
C ASP A 142 -50.23 6.04 -26.75
N LYS A 143 -51.21 5.32 -26.21
CA LYS A 143 -51.19 4.81 -24.82
C LYS A 143 -49.97 3.95 -24.51
N LYS A 144 -49.39 3.28 -25.52
CA LYS A 144 -48.22 2.41 -25.35
C LYS A 144 -46.98 3.24 -25.04
N TYR A 145 -46.74 4.31 -25.81
CA TYR A 145 -45.63 5.23 -25.53
C TYR A 145 -45.88 6.08 -24.30
N GLN A 146 -47.11 6.56 -24.06
CA GLN A 146 -47.46 7.29 -22.84
C GLN A 146 -47.04 6.48 -21.60
N HIS A 147 -47.45 5.20 -21.52
CA HIS A 147 -47.06 4.32 -20.42
C HIS A 147 -45.54 4.14 -20.34
N LYS A 148 -44.87 3.82 -21.47
CA LYS A 148 -43.43 3.57 -21.51
C LYS A 148 -42.62 4.78 -21.03
N LEU A 149 -43.00 5.97 -21.46
CA LEU A 149 -42.31 7.23 -21.15
C LEU A 149 -42.53 7.63 -19.68
N LEU A 150 -43.75 7.51 -19.15
CA LEU A 150 -44.03 7.71 -17.73
C LEU A 150 -43.16 6.81 -16.85
N LEU A 151 -42.97 5.54 -17.22
CA LEU A 151 -42.06 4.64 -16.50
C LEU A 151 -40.61 5.10 -16.54
N LYS A 152 -40.10 5.52 -17.70
CA LYS A 152 -38.71 5.98 -17.85
C LYS A 152 -38.45 7.27 -17.09
N ILE A 153 -39.32 8.28 -17.23
CA ILE A 153 -39.21 9.54 -16.49
C ILE A 153 -39.30 9.25 -14.99
N GLY A 154 -40.30 8.48 -14.55
CA GLY A 154 -40.45 8.13 -13.14
C GLY A 154 -39.27 7.36 -12.57
N TYR A 155 -38.65 6.47 -13.36
CA TYR A 155 -37.43 5.77 -12.92
C TYR A 155 -36.25 6.73 -12.73
N ILE A 156 -36.05 7.67 -13.65
CA ILE A 156 -35.02 8.70 -13.50
C ILE A 156 -35.33 9.54 -12.25
N ARG A 157 -36.56 10.05 -12.10
CA ARG A 157 -37.01 10.80 -10.91
C ARG A 157 -36.72 10.06 -9.60
N SER A 158 -37.05 8.77 -9.53
CA SER A 158 -36.76 7.93 -8.37
C SER A 158 -35.25 7.84 -8.09
N THR A 159 -34.43 7.78 -9.13
CA THR A 159 -32.98 7.62 -9.02
C THR A 159 -32.29 8.93 -8.62
N ILE A 160 -32.82 10.07 -9.09
CA ILE A 160 -32.29 11.40 -8.77
C ILE A 160 -32.72 11.91 -7.41
N GLY A 161 -33.63 11.22 -6.71
CA GLY A 161 -34.06 11.60 -5.36
C GLY A 161 -35.39 12.33 -5.29
N ASP A 162 -36.23 12.25 -6.35
CA ASP A 162 -37.64 12.64 -6.28
C ASP A 162 -38.55 11.40 -6.34
N PRO A 163 -38.64 10.62 -5.25
CA PRO A 163 -39.48 9.43 -5.22
C PRO A 163 -40.98 9.77 -5.22
N ASN A 164 -41.39 10.99 -4.86
CA ASN A 164 -42.81 11.36 -4.83
C ASN A 164 -43.34 11.61 -6.25
N GLU A 165 -42.61 12.38 -7.06
CA GLU A 165 -42.94 12.56 -8.48
C GLU A 165 -42.88 11.21 -9.21
N ALA A 166 -41.86 10.40 -8.93
CA ALA A 166 -41.74 9.05 -9.48
C ALA A 166 -42.97 8.16 -9.20
N LEU A 167 -43.41 8.11 -7.93
CA LEU A 167 -44.62 7.37 -7.54
C LEU A 167 -45.87 7.90 -8.25
N SER A 168 -46.00 9.23 -8.42
CA SER A 168 -47.10 9.84 -9.17
C SER A 168 -47.10 9.39 -10.64
N LEU A 169 -45.94 9.45 -11.30
CA LEU A 169 -45.78 9.04 -12.70
C LEU A 169 -46.06 7.55 -12.92
N HIS A 170 -45.55 6.67 -12.04
CA HIS A 170 -45.80 5.23 -12.14
C HIS A 170 -47.28 4.88 -11.91
N LYS A 171 -47.95 5.56 -10.97
CA LYS A 171 -49.40 5.44 -10.75
C LYS A 171 -50.21 5.92 -11.96
N ARG A 172 -49.84 7.05 -12.57
CA ARG A 172 -50.42 7.51 -13.85
C ARG A 172 -50.26 6.44 -14.93
N GLY A 173 -49.09 5.81 -14.99
CA GLY A 173 -48.85 4.68 -15.90
C GLY A 173 -49.83 3.52 -15.68
N LEU A 174 -50.12 3.14 -14.44
CA LEU A 174 -51.11 2.10 -14.14
C LEU A 174 -52.52 2.48 -14.61
N GLU A 175 -52.87 3.77 -14.55
CA GLU A 175 -54.17 4.26 -15.00
C GLU A 175 -54.31 4.17 -16.53
N ILE A 176 -53.26 4.51 -17.28
CA ILE A 176 -53.22 4.32 -18.75
C ILE A 176 -53.50 2.86 -19.11
N LEU A 177 -52.95 1.91 -18.35
CA LEU A 177 -53.13 0.48 -18.60
C LEU A 177 -54.58 0.01 -18.36
N LYS A 178 -55.30 0.56 -17.37
CA LYS A 178 -56.69 0.16 -17.09
C LYS A 178 -57.62 0.44 -18.27
N ASN A 179 -57.40 1.56 -18.96
CA ASN A 179 -58.26 2.04 -20.04
C ASN A 179 -57.66 1.84 -21.42
N SER A 180 -56.71 0.91 -21.58
CA SER A 180 -55.89 0.77 -22.79
C SER A 180 -56.48 -0.11 -23.89
N GLY A 181 -57.27 -1.12 -23.54
CA GLY A 181 -57.75 -2.14 -24.48
C GLY A 181 -56.65 -3.10 -24.98
N PHE A 182 -55.48 -3.13 -24.34
CA PHE A 182 -54.40 -4.04 -24.72
C PHE A 182 -54.72 -5.50 -24.42
N ASP A 183 -54.09 -6.42 -25.16
CA ASP A 183 -54.23 -7.85 -24.92
C ASP A 183 -53.73 -8.23 -23.51
N ALA A 184 -54.33 -9.29 -22.95
CA ALA A 184 -54.10 -9.70 -21.57
C ALA A 184 -52.61 -10.03 -21.30
N THR A 185 -51.95 -10.70 -22.23
CA THR A 185 -50.54 -11.12 -22.10
C THR A 185 -49.61 -9.92 -22.09
N TYR A 186 -49.81 -8.96 -23.00
CA TYR A 186 -49.07 -7.70 -23.00
C TYR A 186 -49.32 -6.93 -21.71
N LEU A 187 -50.58 -6.83 -21.28
CA LEU A 187 -50.99 -6.11 -20.09
C LEU A 187 -50.32 -6.66 -18.82
N GLU A 188 -50.21 -7.98 -18.67
CA GLU A 188 -49.51 -8.62 -17.55
C GLU A 188 -48.02 -8.22 -17.52
N ASN A 189 -47.32 -8.32 -18.66
CA ASN A 189 -45.89 -7.99 -18.75
C ASN A 189 -45.60 -6.51 -18.43
N VAL A 190 -46.42 -5.59 -18.96
CA VAL A 190 -46.23 -4.16 -18.70
C VAL A 190 -46.67 -3.76 -17.28
N LYS A 191 -47.70 -4.41 -16.71
CA LYS A 191 -48.07 -4.24 -15.30
C LYS A 191 -46.96 -4.73 -14.37
N ALA A 192 -46.33 -5.86 -14.67
CA ALA A 192 -45.20 -6.37 -13.90
C ALA A 192 -44.04 -5.37 -13.88
N THR A 193 -43.71 -4.81 -15.05
CA THR A 193 -42.68 -3.77 -15.18
C THR A 193 -43.04 -2.50 -14.40
N ASN A 194 -44.32 -2.10 -14.39
CA ASN A 194 -44.78 -0.95 -13.62
C ASN A 194 -44.67 -1.20 -12.10
N PHE A 195 -45.11 -2.36 -11.61
CA PHE A 195 -44.94 -2.74 -10.20
C PHE A 195 -43.47 -2.81 -9.78
N TYR A 196 -42.60 -3.29 -10.66
CA TYR A 196 -41.14 -3.24 -10.47
C TYR A 196 -40.67 -1.80 -10.24
N TYR A 197 -41.08 -0.84 -11.08
CA TYR A 197 -40.68 0.55 -10.93
C TYR A 197 -41.29 1.22 -9.69
N LEU A 198 -42.54 0.91 -9.33
CA LEU A 198 -43.14 1.33 -8.06
C LEU A 198 -42.33 0.84 -6.87
N SER A 199 -41.90 -0.43 -6.90
CA SER A 199 -41.04 -1.00 -5.87
C SER A 199 -39.74 -0.21 -5.71
N LEU A 200 -39.08 0.16 -6.82
CA LEU A 200 -37.86 0.98 -6.77
C LEU A 200 -38.13 2.38 -6.21
N SER A 201 -39.25 3.02 -6.57
CA SER A 201 -39.64 4.32 -6.05
C SER A 201 -39.93 4.28 -4.54
N TYR A 202 -40.62 3.24 -4.06
CA TYR A 202 -40.82 3.03 -2.63
C TYR A 202 -39.52 2.72 -1.88
N LYS A 203 -38.60 1.96 -2.50
CA LYS A 203 -37.25 1.71 -1.97
C LYS A 203 -36.48 3.02 -1.81
N ALA A 204 -36.51 3.90 -2.82
CA ALA A 204 -35.89 5.22 -2.78
C ALA A 204 -36.51 6.13 -1.71
N LYS A 205 -37.82 5.98 -1.42
CA LYS A 205 -38.52 6.63 -0.31
C LYS A 205 -38.24 6.00 1.07
N ASN A 206 -37.37 4.99 1.15
CA ASN A 206 -37.10 4.20 2.35
C ASN A 206 -38.34 3.49 2.94
N GLN A 207 -39.39 3.26 2.14
CA GLN A 207 -40.60 2.53 2.53
C GLN A 207 -40.45 1.05 2.12
N LYS A 208 -39.69 0.30 2.92
CA LYS A 208 -39.22 -1.05 2.58
C LYS A 208 -40.35 -2.08 2.44
N ASP A 209 -41.41 -1.97 3.25
CA ASP A 209 -42.57 -2.88 3.19
C ASP A 209 -43.37 -2.70 1.90
N SER A 210 -43.59 -1.45 1.48
CA SER A 210 -44.20 -1.16 0.18
C SER A 210 -43.31 -1.63 -0.98
N ALA A 211 -41.99 -1.42 -0.86
CA ALA A 211 -41.05 -1.85 -1.88
C ALA A 211 -41.10 -3.36 -2.10
N ILE A 212 -41.06 -4.17 -1.04
CA ILE A 212 -41.12 -5.63 -1.16
C ILE A 212 -42.48 -6.09 -1.69
N PHE A 213 -43.58 -5.48 -1.23
CA PHE A 213 -44.94 -5.80 -1.67
C PHE A 213 -45.11 -5.63 -3.19
N TYR A 214 -44.69 -4.50 -3.76
CA TYR A 214 -44.78 -4.27 -5.20
C TYR A 214 -43.81 -5.15 -5.99
N MET A 215 -42.64 -5.49 -5.45
CA MET A 215 -41.72 -6.42 -6.10
C MET A 215 -42.30 -7.84 -6.17
N ASP A 216 -42.98 -8.29 -5.12
CA ASP A 216 -43.65 -9.58 -5.09
C ASP A 216 -44.81 -9.65 -6.09
N LYS A 217 -45.59 -8.55 -6.23
CA LYS A 217 -46.59 -8.44 -7.30
C LYS A 217 -45.98 -8.50 -8.70
N ALA A 218 -44.84 -7.84 -8.90
CA ALA A 218 -44.13 -7.89 -10.18
C ALA A 218 -43.69 -9.33 -10.52
N LEU A 219 -43.09 -10.04 -9.54
CA LEU A 219 -42.66 -11.42 -9.69
C LEU A 219 -43.83 -12.39 -9.94
N GLN A 220 -44.95 -12.21 -9.26
CA GLN A 220 -46.14 -13.04 -9.44
C GLN A 220 -46.66 -12.99 -10.89
N LEU A 221 -46.65 -11.81 -11.51
CA LEU A 221 -47.09 -11.62 -12.90
C LEU A 221 -46.15 -12.26 -13.92
N VAL A 222 -44.86 -12.36 -13.63
CA VAL A 222 -43.87 -12.98 -14.53
C VAL A 222 -43.56 -14.44 -14.17
N GLU A 223 -44.26 -15.04 -13.20
CA GLU A 223 -43.95 -16.39 -12.72
C GLU A 223 -44.09 -17.44 -13.82
N LYS A 224 -45.09 -17.26 -14.70
CA LYS A 224 -45.38 -18.10 -15.87
C LYS A 224 -44.77 -17.58 -17.18
N ALA A 225 -44.10 -16.43 -17.14
CA ALA A 225 -43.54 -15.83 -18.34
C ALA A 225 -42.35 -16.66 -18.85
N LYS A 226 -42.22 -16.77 -20.18
CA LYS A 226 -41.05 -17.40 -20.82
C LYS A 226 -39.77 -16.56 -20.68
N ASP A 227 -39.91 -15.27 -20.36
CA ASP A 227 -38.77 -14.35 -20.22
C ASP A 227 -38.06 -14.57 -18.87
N THR A 228 -37.05 -15.44 -18.90
CA THR A 228 -36.23 -15.77 -17.74
C THR A 228 -35.33 -14.61 -17.30
N CYS A 229 -35.00 -13.68 -18.20
CA CYS A 229 -34.11 -12.55 -17.92
C CYS A 229 -34.84 -11.40 -17.21
N GLN A 230 -36.10 -11.12 -17.54
CA GLN A 230 -36.90 -10.17 -16.77
C GLN A 230 -37.10 -10.67 -15.32
N LYS A 231 -37.42 -11.97 -15.16
CA LYS A 231 -37.54 -12.61 -13.85
C LYS A 231 -36.24 -12.53 -13.06
N GLN A 232 -35.10 -12.76 -13.71
CA GLN A 232 -33.77 -12.59 -13.12
C GLN A 232 -33.57 -11.17 -12.58
N GLN A 233 -33.93 -10.13 -13.32
CA GLN A 233 -33.78 -8.75 -12.89
C GLN A 233 -34.63 -8.43 -11.64
N PHE A 234 -35.87 -8.93 -11.61
CA PHE A 234 -36.76 -8.72 -10.48
C PHE A 234 -36.26 -9.44 -9.22
N LEU A 235 -35.79 -10.69 -9.34
CA LEU A 235 -35.19 -11.42 -8.21
C LEU A 235 -33.95 -10.71 -7.67
N ARG A 236 -33.11 -10.17 -8.54
CA ARG A 236 -31.94 -9.38 -8.16
C ARG A 236 -32.31 -8.13 -7.38
N LYS A 237 -33.30 -7.36 -7.87
CA LYS A 237 -33.80 -6.17 -7.15
C LYS A 237 -34.54 -6.51 -5.87
N LYS A 238 -35.24 -7.65 -5.81
CA LYS A 238 -35.81 -8.18 -4.58
C LYS A 238 -34.72 -8.45 -3.54
N ALA A 239 -33.61 -9.07 -3.94
CA ALA A 239 -32.49 -9.33 -3.05
C ALA A 239 -31.88 -8.03 -2.47
N GLU A 240 -31.75 -6.96 -3.26
CA GLU A 240 -31.32 -5.64 -2.75
C GLU A 240 -32.26 -5.13 -1.63
N ILE A 241 -33.58 -5.23 -1.82
CA ILE A 241 -34.56 -4.82 -0.82
C ILE A 241 -34.48 -5.71 0.42
N GLU A 242 -34.32 -7.02 0.24
CA GLU A 242 -34.18 -8.01 1.31
C GLU A 242 -32.92 -7.77 2.16
N ILE A 243 -31.81 -7.36 1.55
CA ILE A 243 -30.60 -6.93 2.27
C ILE A 243 -30.92 -5.72 3.17
N MET A 244 -31.67 -4.72 2.67
CA MET A 244 -32.05 -3.53 3.45
C MET A 244 -32.96 -3.83 4.65
N ILE A 245 -33.71 -4.95 4.62
CA ILE A 245 -34.54 -5.44 5.75
C ILE A 245 -33.90 -6.62 6.49
N ASN A 246 -32.60 -6.87 6.27
CA ASN A 246 -31.81 -7.91 6.93
C ASN A 246 -32.32 -9.35 6.70
N LYS A 247 -33.05 -9.62 5.59
CA LYS A 247 -33.47 -10.98 5.16
C LYS A 247 -32.39 -11.64 4.29
N LEU A 248 -31.19 -11.79 4.85
CA LEU A 248 -29.97 -12.14 4.08
C LEU A 248 -30.02 -13.53 3.43
N SER A 249 -30.64 -14.53 4.06
CA SER A 249 -30.78 -15.88 3.47
C SER A 249 -31.73 -15.90 2.27
N SER A 250 -32.81 -15.10 2.32
CA SER A 250 -33.74 -14.95 1.20
C SER A 250 -33.06 -14.23 0.03
N ALA A 251 -32.31 -13.16 0.32
CA ALA A 251 -31.55 -12.42 -0.66
C ALA A 251 -30.53 -13.31 -1.39
N GLU A 252 -29.79 -14.14 -0.64
CA GLU A 252 -28.83 -15.09 -1.22
C GLU A 252 -29.51 -16.11 -2.15
N ASN A 253 -30.63 -16.68 -1.71
CA ASN A 253 -31.39 -17.62 -2.53
C ASN A 253 -31.91 -16.96 -3.81
N ASN A 254 -32.44 -15.73 -3.71
CA ASN A 254 -32.93 -15.00 -4.87
C ASN A 254 -31.80 -14.65 -5.86
N LEU A 255 -30.62 -14.24 -5.39
CA LEU A 255 -29.45 -14.03 -6.26
C LEU A 255 -28.98 -15.34 -6.91
N LYS A 256 -28.91 -16.45 -6.17
CA LYS A 256 -28.55 -17.77 -6.73
C LYS A 256 -29.56 -18.24 -7.78
N ARG A 257 -30.86 -18.04 -7.56
CA ARG A 257 -31.90 -18.35 -8.55
C ARG A 257 -31.79 -17.44 -9.78
N ALA A 258 -31.51 -16.16 -9.57
CA ALA A 258 -31.37 -15.16 -10.63
C ALA A 258 -30.26 -15.56 -11.63
N ILE A 259 -29.05 -15.94 -11.17
CA ILE A 259 -27.93 -16.28 -12.09
C ILE A 259 -28.22 -17.52 -12.94
N VAL A 260 -28.97 -18.48 -12.40
CA VAL A 260 -29.31 -19.73 -13.08
C VAL A 260 -30.38 -19.49 -14.14
N LEU A 261 -31.36 -18.63 -13.86
CA LEU A 261 -32.45 -18.32 -14.79
C LEU A 261 -31.96 -17.61 -16.04
N CYS A 262 -31.08 -16.63 -15.89
CA CYS A 262 -30.48 -15.91 -16.99
C CYS A 262 -29.07 -15.46 -16.57
N ARG A 263 -28.08 -15.95 -17.31
CA ARG A 263 -26.69 -15.53 -17.08
C ARG A 263 -26.53 -14.07 -17.48
N PRO A 264 -25.61 -13.32 -16.85
CA PRO A 264 -25.29 -11.96 -17.27
C PRO A 264 -24.99 -11.93 -18.77
N LEU A 265 -25.70 -11.07 -19.51
CA LEU A 265 -25.59 -10.98 -20.98
C LEU A 265 -24.54 -9.97 -21.43
N SER A 266 -23.92 -9.27 -20.48
CA SER A 266 -22.88 -8.28 -20.72
C SER A 266 -21.92 -8.15 -19.54
N LYS A 267 -20.75 -7.56 -19.79
CA LYS A 267 -19.80 -7.11 -18.76
C LYS A 267 -20.47 -6.21 -17.73
N LEU A 268 -21.35 -5.30 -18.16
CA LEU A 268 -22.09 -4.42 -17.26
C LEU A 268 -23.07 -5.20 -16.38
N ASP A 269 -23.81 -6.14 -16.96
CA ASP A 269 -24.71 -7.01 -16.18
C ASP A 269 -23.91 -7.84 -15.18
N SER A 270 -22.73 -8.32 -15.58
CA SER A 270 -21.82 -9.06 -14.70
C SER A 270 -21.37 -8.17 -13.54
N LEU A 271 -20.83 -6.98 -13.83
CA LEU A 271 -20.43 -6.00 -12.82
C LEU A 271 -21.52 -5.79 -11.76
N VAL A 272 -22.74 -5.55 -12.22
CA VAL A 272 -23.90 -5.31 -11.37
C VAL A 272 -24.27 -6.54 -10.55
N PHE A 273 -24.23 -7.72 -11.17
CA PHE A 273 -24.60 -8.99 -10.55
C PHE A 273 -23.63 -9.41 -9.44
N TYR A 274 -22.33 -9.42 -9.74
CA TYR A 274 -21.27 -9.68 -8.77
C TYR A 274 -21.23 -8.59 -7.69
N GLY A 275 -21.56 -7.34 -8.03
CA GLY A 275 -21.76 -6.25 -7.08
C GLY A 275 -22.83 -6.53 -6.03
N ASN A 276 -23.99 -7.09 -6.43
CA ASN A 276 -25.05 -7.46 -5.50
C ASN A 276 -24.63 -8.62 -4.56
N PHE A 277 -23.83 -9.58 -5.04
CA PHE A 277 -23.23 -10.59 -4.15
C PHE A 277 -22.24 -9.98 -3.16
N GLY A 278 -21.42 -9.02 -3.62
CA GLY A 278 -20.53 -8.24 -2.77
C GLY A 278 -21.27 -7.54 -1.63
N GLU A 279 -22.34 -6.82 -1.95
CA GLU A 279 -23.21 -6.15 -0.99
C GLU A 279 -23.84 -7.15 0.01
N LEU A 280 -24.36 -8.27 -0.49
CA LEU A 280 -24.91 -9.34 0.36
C LEU A 280 -23.87 -9.86 1.36
N TYR A 281 -22.67 -10.20 0.90
CA TYR A 281 -21.65 -10.76 1.78
C TYR A 281 -21.07 -9.73 2.76
N LEU A 282 -21.06 -8.45 2.40
CA LEU A 282 -20.80 -7.36 3.35
C LEU A 282 -21.86 -7.35 4.47
N ALA A 283 -23.14 -7.40 4.11
CA ALA A 283 -24.23 -7.44 5.09
C ALA A 283 -24.16 -8.69 5.98
N LYS A 284 -23.73 -9.83 5.43
CA LYS A 284 -23.47 -11.08 6.19
C LYS A 284 -22.19 -11.04 7.03
N LYS A 285 -21.43 -9.93 7.02
CA LYS A 285 -20.11 -9.79 7.66
C LYS A 285 -19.06 -10.81 7.16
N GLN A 286 -19.26 -11.37 5.97
CA GLN A 286 -18.33 -12.28 5.30
C GLN A 286 -17.40 -11.47 4.38
N PHE A 287 -16.61 -10.59 4.99
CA PHE A 287 -15.86 -9.53 4.28
C PHE A 287 -14.89 -10.06 3.22
N LYS A 288 -14.20 -11.17 3.48
CA LYS A 288 -13.32 -11.82 2.49
C LYS A 288 -14.08 -12.30 1.24
N LYS A 289 -15.28 -12.86 1.41
CA LYS A 289 -16.11 -13.25 0.26
C LYS A 289 -16.60 -12.03 -0.50
N ALA A 290 -16.99 -10.97 0.21
CA ALA A 290 -17.40 -9.74 -0.43
C ALA A 290 -16.28 -9.17 -1.32
N GLN A 291 -15.02 -9.18 -0.85
CA GLN A 291 -13.87 -8.76 -1.66
C GLN A 291 -13.76 -9.56 -2.94
N ILE A 292 -13.83 -10.89 -2.86
CA ILE A 292 -13.71 -11.78 -4.03
C ILE A 292 -14.76 -11.39 -5.08
N PHE A 293 -16.04 -11.35 -4.70
CA PHE A 293 -17.12 -11.00 -5.64
C PHE A 293 -16.97 -9.59 -6.22
N LEU A 294 -16.60 -8.60 -5.40
CA LEU A 294 -16.45 -7.22 -5.87
C LEU A 294 -15.22 -7.04 -6.78
N GLN A 295 -14.13 -7.76 -6.52
CA GLN A 295 -12.94 -7.74 -7.38
C GLN A 295 -13.19 -8.44 -8.71
N GLU A 296 -13.83 -9.61 -8.67
CA GLU A 296 -14.25 -10.35 -9.86
C GLU A 296 -15.16 -9.50 -10.76
N ALA A 297 -16.06 -8.72 -10.14
CA ALA A 297 -16.90 -7.76 -10.87
C ALA A 297 -16.07 -6.73 -11.67
N LEU A 298 -15.02 -6.16 -11.07
CA LEU A 298 -14.15 -5.18 -11.72
C LEU A 298 -13.25 -5.82 -12.78
N GLU A 299 -12.77 -7.04 -12.53
CA GLU A 299 -11.90 -7.78 -13.45
C GLU A 299 -12.65 -8.19 -14.72
N ILE A 300 -13.88 -8.72 -14.59
CA ILE A 300 -14.73 -9.05 -15.74
C ILE A 300 -15.06 -7.79 -16.55
N TYR A 301 -15.37 -6.68 -15.86
CA TYR A 301 -15.79 -5.45 -16.50
C TYR A 301 -14.64 -4.75 -17.26
N GLN A 302 -13.42 -4.77 -16.72
CA GLN A 302 -12.24 -4.08 -17.27
C GLN A 302 -12.46 -2.56 -17.39
N VAL A 303 -12.58 -1.89 -16.24
CA VAL A 303 -12.93 -0.46 -16.13
C VAL A 303 -11.98 0.42 -16.95
N LYS A 304 -12.53 1.15 -17.93
CA LYS A 304 -11.80 2.20 -18.66
C LYS A 304 -11.84 3.54 -17.91
N LYS A 305 -10.90 4.44 -18.22
CA LYS A 305 -10.75 5.73 -17.54
C LYS A 305 -12.00 6.62 -17.64
N ASP A 306 -12.68 6.60 -18.78
CA ASP A 306 -13.93 7.32 -19.06
C ASP A 306 -15.16 6.65 -18.43
N GLU A 307 -15.02 5.42 -17.93
CA GLU A 307 -16.07 4.62 -17.30
C GLU A 307 -15.94 4.55 -15.77
N GLU A 308 -14.93 5.22 -15.19
CA GLU A 308 -14.68 5.27 -13.74
C GLU A 308 -15.92 5.76 -12.97
N GLY A 309 -16.70 6.67 -13.54
CA GLY A 309 -17.97 7.18 -12.98
C GLY A 309 -19.02 6.11 -12.64
N PHE A 310 -18.96 4.92 -13.26
CA PHE A 310 -19.89 3.83 -13.00
C PHE A 310 -19.51 2.99 -11.77
N MET A 311 -18.27 3.12 -11.29
CA MET A 311 -17.71 2.28 -10.23
C MET A 311 -17.91 2.85 -8.82
N VAL A 312 -18.59 3.99 -8.68
CA VAL A 312 -18.78 4.69 -7.40
C VAL A 312 -19.24 3.74 -6.29
N ASP A 313 -20.31 2.99 -6.52
CA ASP A 313 -20.83 2.07 -5.50
C ASP A 313 -19.91 0.87 -5.27
N HIS A 314 -19.27 0.34 -6.31
CA HIS A 314 -18.31 -0.77 -6.18
C HIS A 314 -17.09 -0.38 -5.35
N TYR A 315 -16.50 0.79 -5.58
CA TYR A 315 -15.37 1.30 -4.80
C TYR A 315 -15.73 1.53 -3.34
N LYS A 316 -16.94 2.06 -3.09
CA LYS A 316 -17.47 2.20 -1.72
C LYS A 316 -17.58 0.84 -1.02
N LEU A 317 -18.10 -0.17 -1.70
CA LEU A 317 -18.24 -1.52 -1.13
C LEU A 317 -16.86 -2.18 -0.91
N LEU A 318 -15.93 -2.04 -1.85
CA LEU A 318 -14.56 -2.56 -1.71
C LEU A 318 -13.80 -1.92 -0.56
N ALA A 319 -13.88 -0.59 -0.44
CA ALA A 319 -13.30 0.14 0.69
C ALA A 319 -13.81 -0.43 2.03
N LYS A 320 -15.13 -0.56 2.18
CA LYS A 320 -15.74 -1.15 3.38
C LYS A 320 -15.26 -2.59 3.61
N ALA A 321 -15.18 -3.40 2.56
CA ALA A 321 -14.76 -4.79 2.67
C ALA A 321 -13.31 -4.90 3.15
N TYR A 322 -12.38 -4.12 2.57
CA TYR A 322 -10.97 -4.12 2.95
C TYR A 322 -10.71 -3.55 4.35
N LYS A 323 -11.45 -2.51 4.73
CA LYS A 323 -11.43 -1.97 6.09
C LYS A 323 -11.71 -3.07 7.11
N HIS A 324 -12.78 -3.83 6.92
CA HIS A 324 -13.18 -4.88 7.86
C HIS A 324 -12.28 -6.12 7.87
N THR A 325 -11.45 -6.34 6.85
CA THR A 325 -10.43 -7.39 6.88
C THR A 325 -9.07 -6.92 7.39
N GLY A 326 -8.92 -5.62 7.69
CA GLY A 326 -7.66 -5.02 8.15
C GLY A 326 -6.66 -4.70 7.02
N ASP A 327 -7.05 -4.78 5.74
CA ASP A 327 -6.21 -4.34 4.62
C ASP A 327 -6.41 -2.84 4.40
N ILE A 328 -5.82 -2.06 5.31
CA ILE A 328 -6.02 -0.61 5.39
C ILE A 328 -5.50 0.09 4.12
N GLU A 329 -4.42 -0.40 3.51
CA GLU A 329 -3.86 0.20 2.30
C GLU A 329 -4.82 0.09 1.12
N LYS A 330 -5.41 -1.09 0.88
CA LYS A 330 -6.41 -1.24 -0.18
C LYS A 330 -7.72 -0.52 0.16
N SER A 331 -8.12 -0.52 1.44
CA SER A 331 -9.26 0.28 1.88
C SER A 331 -9.08 1.74 1.46
N ASN A 332 -7.94 2.34 1.80
CA ASN A 332 -7.60 3.72 1.45
C ASN A 332 -7.56 3.94 -0.06
N PHE A 333 -6.96 3.02 -0.82
CA PHE A 333 -6.93 3.10 -2.27
C PHE A 333 -8.34 3.20 -2.88
N TYR A 334 -9.27 2.35 -2.44
CA TYR A 334 -10.65 2.38 -2.93
C TYR A 334 -11.46 3.56 -2.38
N LEU A 335 -11.14 4.06 -1.18
CA LEU A 335 -11.70 5.31 -0.65
C LEU A 335 -11.30 6.51 -1.51
N GLU A 336 -10.01 6.64 -1.86
CA GLU A 336 -9.52 7.70 -2.72
C GLU A 336 -10.16 7.62 -4.12
N LYS A 337 -10.26 6.41 -4.68
CA LYS A 337 -11.02 6.20 -5.93
C LYS A 337 -12.47 6.65 -5.79
N TYR A 338 -13.17 6.25 -4.74
CA TYR A 338 -14.56 6.66 -4.49
C TYR A 338 -14.70 8.20 -4.47
N ILE A 339 -13.88 8.89 -3.67
CA ILE A 339 -13.92 10.35 -3.52
C ILE A 339 -13.65 11.04 -4.86
N ASN A 340 -12.61 10.62 -5.57
CA ASN A 340 -12.23 11.20 -6.86
C ASN A 340 -13.31 10.99 -7.91
N THR A 341 -13.87 9.79 -7.98
CA THR A 341 -14.94 9.48 -8.92
C THR A 341 -16.20 10.30 -8.62
N VAL A 342 -16.58 10.45 -7.34
CA VAL A 342 -17.73 11.30 -6.97
C VAL A 342 -17.47 12.77 -7.31
N ALA A 343 -16.26 13.28 -7.07
CA ALA A 343 -15.91 14.66 -7.41
C ALA A 343 -15.94 14.93 -8.92
N GLN A 344 -15.40 14.01 -9.73
CA GLN A 344 -15.27 14.16 -11.17
C GLN A 344 -16.60 13.90 -11.90
N PHE A 345 -17.35 12.87 -11.51
CA PHE A 345 -18.54 12.41 -12.23
C PHE A 345 -19.86 12.74 -11.51
N GLY A 346 -19.83 13.25 -10.28
CA GLY A 346 -21.01 13.61 -9.50
C GLY A 346 -21.85 14.73 -10.12
N LYS A 347 -21.26 15.59 -10.95
CA LYS A 347 -21.97 16.65 -11.71
C LYS A 347 -22.70 16.14 -12.95
N ILE A 348 -22.35 14.96 -13.47
CA ILE A 348 -22.94 14.41 -14.70
C ILE A 348 -24.27 13.71 -14.41
N ARG A 349 -24.46 13.17 -13.20
CA ARG A 349 -25.73 12.64 -12.71
C ARG A 349 -26.41 13.69 -11.84
N ASP A 350 -27.35 14.44 -12.40
CA ASP A 350 -28.23 15.39 -11.68
C ASP A 350 -28.90 14.68 -10.48
N THR A 351 -28.26 14.64 -9.32
CA THR A 351 -28.74 13.87 -8.16
C THR A 351 -29.03 14.81 -7.01
N VAL A 352 -30.29 14.88 -6.56
CA VAL A 352 -30.73 15.56 -5.33
C VAL A 352 -30.07 14.93 -4.09
N ASN A 353 -29.64 13.66 -4.18
CA ASN A 353 -28.80 13.00 -3.17
C ASN A 353 -27.35 13.52 -3.12
N GLN A 354 -27.03 14.63 -3.81
CA GLN A 354 -25.72 15.26 -3.71
C GLN A 354 -25.38 15.63 -2.26
N SER A 355 -26.35 16.05 -1.44
CA SER A 355 -26.11 16.36 -0.02
C SER A 355 -25.77 15.10 0.80
N LEU A 356 -26.51 14.00 0.65
CA LEU A 356 -26.22 12.71 1.31
C LEU A 356 -24.86 12.15 0.85
N LYS A 357 -24.59 12.19 -0.46
CA LYS A 357 -23.29 11.76 -1.00
C LYS A 357 -22.15 12.67 -0.58
N GLN A 358 -22.39 13.97 -0.44
CA GLN A 358 -21.40 14.93 0.06
C GLN A 358 -21.10 14.67 1.53
N GLN A 359 -22.12 14.41 2.35
CA GLN A 359 -21.94 14.00 3.73
C GLN A 359 -21.14 12.70 3.81
N GLU A 360 -21.50 11.67 3.04
CA GLU A 360 -20.74 10.42 2.97
C GLU A 360 -19.29 10.64 2.51
N VAL A 361 -19.06 11.49 1.50
CA VAL A 361 -17.71 11.84 1.04
C VAL A 361 -16.93 12.54 2.14
N GLU A 362 -17.55 13.43 2.91
CA GLU A 362 -16.91 14.13 4.01
C GLU A 362 -16.56 13.18 5.17
N ASP A 363 -17.47 12.28 5.52
CA ASP A 363 -17.21 11.20 6.49
C ASP A 363 -15.99 10.37 6.05
N PHE A 364 -15.93 10.00 4.76
CA PHE A 364 -14.80 9.24 4.22
C PHE A 364 -13.50 10.04 4.15
N LYS A 365 -13.54 11.36 3.91
CA LYS A 365 -12.35 12.21 3.97
C LYS A 365 -11.80 12.30 5.39
N ASN A 366 -12.68 12.49 6.38
CA ASN A 366 -12.30 12.53 7.79
C ASN A 366 -11.66 11.21 8.20
N GLU A 367 -12.23 10.09 7.75
CA GLU A 367 -11.65 8.76 7.97
C GLU A 367 -10.27 8.60 7.31
N LEU A 368 -10.15 9.01 6.03
CA LEU A 368 -8.87 8.98 5.31
C LEU A 368 -7.80 9.82 6.01
N ALA A 369 -8.17 10.98 6.54
CA ALA A 369 -7.26 11.86 7.28
C ALA A 369 -6.76 11.20 8.56
N ALA A 370 -7.67 10.62 9.36
CA ALA A 370 -7.32 9.91 10.59
C ALA A 370 -6.35 8.74 10.33
N ILE A 371 -6.58 7.97 9.27
CA ILE A 371 -5.69 6.85 8.90
C ILE A 371 -4.31 7.36 8.44
N LYS A 372 -4.27 8.45 7.65
CA LYS A 372 -3.00 9.06 7.23
C LYS A 372 -2.21 9.58 8.43
N GLU A 373 -2.90 10.15 9.42
CA GLU A 373 -2.29 10.62 10.67
C GLU A 373 -1.71 9.45 11.49
N GLU A 374 -2.47 8.36 11.67
CA GLU A 374 -1.99 7.16 12.37
C GLU A 374 -0.73 6.57 11.68
N LYS A 375 -0.73 6.48 10.35
CA LYS A 375 0.43 6.02 9.57
C LYS A 375 1.63 6.95 9.78
N ASN A 376 1.43 8.26 9.75
CA ASN A 376 2.50 9.24 9.97
C ASN A 376 3.07 9.16 11.39
N LEU A 377 2.23 8.95 12.41
CA LEU A 377 2.67 8.76 13.79
C LEU A 377 3.56 7.50 13.92
N LYS A 378 3.11 6.37 13.34
CA LYS A 378 3.89 5.12 13.34
C LYS A 378 5.22 5.27 12.59
N GLN A 379 5.20 5.96 11.45
CA GLN A 379 6.42 6.25 10.69
C GLN A 379 7.38 7.14 11.48
N THR A 380 6.85 8.17 12.14
CA THR A 380 7.63 9.09 12.99
C THR A 380 8.27 8.35 14.16
N TYR A 381 7.55 7.44 14.81
CA TYR A 381 8.09 6.58 15.86
C TYR A 381 9.24 5.69 15.37
N LEU A 382 9.08 5.04 14.21
CA LEU A 382 10.16 4.25 13.59
C LEU A 382 11.38 5.11 13.25
N ASN A 383 11.18 6.33 12.74
CA ASN A 383 12.27 7.25 12.47
C ASN A 383 13.05 7.62 13.75
N TYR A 384 12.36 7.84 14.88
CA TYR A 384 13.02 8.08 16.17
C TYR A 384 13.78 6.86 16.68
N LEU A 385 13.26 5.64 16.49
CA LEU A 385 13.99 4.41 16.81
C LEU A 385 15.29 4.29 15.99
N PHE A 386 15.23 4.55 14.68
CA PHE A 386 16.42 4.54 13.82
C PHE A 386 17.43 5.61 14.20
N LEU A 387 16.97 6.82 14.54
CA LEU A 387 17.83 7.90 15.03
C LEU A 387 18.56 7.47 16.32
N GLY A 388 17.81 6.92 17.28
CA GLY A 388 18.37 6.41 18.54
C GLY A 388 19.40 5.30 18.34
N ALA A 389 19.09 4.32 17.49
CA ALA A 389 20.03 3.25 17.15
C ALA A 389 21.31 3.79 16.49
N SER A 390 21.18 4.77 15.59
CA SER A 390 22.31 5.40 14.91
C SER A 390 23.23 6.13 15.89
N LEU A 391 22.67 6.83 16.90
CA LEU A 391 23.44 7.49 17.94
C LEU A 391 24.21 6.49 18.83
N ILE A 392 23.61 5.35 19.15
CA ILE A 392 24.28 4.28 19.91
C ILE A 392 25.44 3.69 19.12
N ILE A 393 25.24 3.41 17.83
CA ILE A 393 26.30 2.90 16.95
C ILE A 393 27.46 3.91 16.84
N LEU A 394 27.15 5.20 16.70
CA LEU A 394 28.15 6.26 16.68
C LEU A 394 28.96 6.30 17.98
N LEU A 395 28.29 6.18 19.13
CA LEU A 395 28.95 6.15 20.44
C LEU A 395 29.87 4.93 20.59
N LEU A 396 29.42 3.76 20.16
CA LEU A 396 30.24 2.54 20.14
C LEU A 396 31.47 2.69 19.23
N LEU A 397 31.31 3.29 18.04
CA LEU A 397 32.42 3.59 17.13
C LEU A 397 33.44 4.53 17.78
N VAL A 398 32.99 5.59 18.46
CA VAL A 398 33.89 6.50 19.18
C VAL A 398 34.66 5.79 20.29
N VAL A 399 34.00 4.92 21.06
CA VAL A 399 34.64 4.11 22.11
C VAL A 399 35.67 3.16 21.51
N LEU A 400 35.33 2.46 20.42
CA LEU A 400 36.24 1.56 19.71
C LEU A 400 37.45 2.31 19.13
N LEU A 401 37.24 3.49 18.53
CA LEU A 401 38.33 4.32 18.01
C LEU A 401 39.25 4.81 19.14
N ARG A 402 38.71 5.19 20.29
CA ARG A 402 39.51 5.55 21.47
C ARG A 402 40.30 4.37 22.00
N PHE A 403 39.67 3.19 22.09
CA PHE A 403 40.33 1.96 22.50
C PHE A 403 41.49 1.60 21.57
N TYR A 404 41.27 1.64 20.25
CA TYR A 404 42.29 1.36 19.25
C TYR A 404 43.45 2.37 19.30
N ARG A 405 43.16 3.68 19.40
CA ARG A 405 44.19 4.72 19.55
C ARG A 405 45.03 4.53 20.81
N ASN A 406 44.40 4.21 21.94
CA ASN A 406 45.10 3.97 23.20
C ASN A 406 45.97 2.70 23.13
N LYS A 407 45.48 1.64 22.48
CA LYS A 407 46.26 0.42 22.25
C LYS A 407 47.52 0.74 21.43
N LYS A 408 47.37 1.40 20.28
CA LYS A 408 48.50 1.78 19.42
C LYS A 408 49.54 2.65 20.15
N LYS A 409 49.08 3.64 20.93
CA LYS A 409 49.99 4.48 21.73
C LYS A 409 50.78 3.70 22.79
N ASN A 410 50.19 2.63 23.35
CA ASN A 410 50.89 1.78 24.31
C ASN A 410 51.88 0.84 23.61
N GLU A 411 51.57 0.34 22.41
CA GLU A 411 52.51 -0.41 21.57
C GLU A 411 53.74 0.45 21.22
N GLU A 412 53.54 1.70 20.76
CA GLU A 412 54.65 2.62 20.47
C GLU A 412 55.57 2.87 21.67
N LYS A 413 55.00 3.03 22.87
CA LYS A 413 55.77 3.15 24.12
C LYS A 413 56.52 1.88 24.49
N PHE A 414 55.92 0.73 24.22
CA PHE A 414 56.53 -0.57 24.49
C PHE A 414 57.75 -0.79 23.60
N GLU A 415 57.63 -0.54 22.30
CA GLU A 415 58.74 -0.60 21.35
C GLU A 415 59.88 0.34 21.77
N ALA A 416 59.56 1.60 22.11
CA ALA A 416 60.56 2.56 22.59
C ALA A 416 61.28 2.08 23.86
N LEU A 417 60.54 1.44 24.78
CA LEU A 417 61.12 0.87 26.01
C LEU A 417 62.02 -0.33 25.69
N MET A 418 61.62 -1.21 24.76
CA MET A 418 62.41 -2.37 24.36
C MET A 418 63.70 -1.98 23.64
N LEU A 419 63.66 -0.99 22.75
CA LEU A 419 64.85 -0.41 22.13
C LEU A 419 65.79 0.20 23.16
N LYS A 420 65.25 0.89 24.18
CA LYS A 420 66.06 1.41 25.30
C LYS A 420 66.73 0.27 26.07
N ILE A 421 66.05 -0.86 26.24
CA ILE A 421 66.62 -2.03 26.93
C ILE A 421 67.69 -2.72 26.08
N GLU A 422 67.52 -2.82 24.77
CA GLU A 422 68.45 -3.51 23.87
C GLU A 422 69.70 -2.70 23.52
N SER A 423 69.56 -1.38 23.36
CA SER A 423 70.69 -0.47 23.15
C SER A 423 71.63 -0.37 24.37
N THR A 424 71.15 -0.74 25.56
CA THR A 424 71.93 -0.61 26.80
C THR A 424 72.65 -1.91 27.14
N ASN A 425 73.45 -2.40 26.21
CA ASN A 425 73.99 -3.76 26.07
C ASN A 425 74.97 -4.27 27.16
N GLU A 426 74.80 -3.92 28.43
CA GLU A 426 75.44 -4.57 29.58
C GLU A 426 74.49 -4.60 30.79
N LEU A 427 74.47 -5.75 31.47
CA LEU A 427 73.64 -6.07 32.64
C LEU A 427 73.82 -5.10 33.85
N ASP A 428 74.70 -4.11 33.74
CA ASP A 428 75.01 -3.15 34.81
C ASP A 428 74.45 -1.72 34.59
N LYS A 429 73.82 -1.39 33.44
CA LYS A 429 73.52 0.03 33.14
C LYS A 429 72.23 0.40 32.40
N ILE A 430 71.11 -0.29 32.56
CA ILE A 430 69.81 0.22 32.05
C ILE A 430 69.07 0.96 33.19
N THR A 431 69.02 2.29 33.34
CA THR A 431 69.35 3.41 32.45
C THR A 431 69.79 4.67 33.23
N ASN A 432 70.72 5.42 32.62
CA ASN A 432 71.10 6.82 32.86
C ASN A 432 69.86 7.62 33.31
N THR A 433 69.84 8.10 34.57
CA THR A 433 70.24 9.46 34.99
C THR A 433 69.80 10.51 33.98
N LYS A 434 69.03 11.52 34.43
CA LYS A 434 68.83 12.71 33.59
C LYS A 434 70.22 13.23 33.26
N ASP A 435 70.55 13.21 31.96
CA ASP A 435 71.68 13.89 31.33
C ASP A 435 71.52 15.40 31.46
N GLU A 436 71.66 15.90 32.68
CA GLU A 436 72.22 17.22 32.90
C GLU A 436 73.33 16.99 33.92
N VAL A 437 74.57 17.27 33.52
CA VAL A 437 75.62 17.61 34.49
C VAL A 437 75.07 18.81 35.24
N LEU A 438 74.38 18.56 36.35
CA LEU A 438 74.07 19.61 37.30
C LEU A 438 75.42 20.10 37.80
N GLU A 439 75.77 21.35 37.46
CA GLU A 439 76.88 22.04 38.10
C GLU A 439 76.82 21.76 39.59
N GLU A 440 77.92 21.25 40.15
CA GLU A 440 78.03 20.98 41.58
C GLU A 440 77.59 22.23 42.33
N LYS A 441 76.41 22.19 42.96
CA LYS A 441 76.06 23.19 43.96
C LYS A 441 76.99 22.94 45.14
N SER A 442 78.07 23.71 45.17
CA SER A 442 79.04 23.82 46.26
C SER A 442 78.34 24.30 47.53
N SER A 443 77.79 23.35 48.28
CA SER A 443 77.39 23.53 49.68
C SER A 443 77.30 22.16 50.37
N THR A 444 78.42 21.45 50.46
CA THR A 444 78.49 20.17 51.18
C THR A 444 79.11 20.33 52.56
N ASP A 445 78.25 20.42 53.59
CA ASP A 445 78.54 20.07 55.00
C ASP A 445 78.83 18.55 55.20
N VAL A 446 79.14 17.83 54.11
CA VAL A 446 79.45 16.40 54.14
C VAL A 446 80.91 16.26 53.71
N PRO A 447 81.79 15.74 54.58
CA PRO A 447 83.19 15.50 54.22
C PRO A 447 83.29 14.61 52.97
N GLU A 448 84.21 14.92 52.05
CA GLU A 448 84.37 14.16 50.81
C GLU A 448 84.69 12.68 51.07
N GLU A 449 85.43 12.36 52.14
CA GLU A 449 85.64 10.97 52.60
C GLU A 449 84.32 10.26 52.93
N THR A 450 83.38 10.95 53.59
CA THR A 450 82.06 10.41 53.95
C THR A 450 81.17 10.27 52.72
N LYS A 451 81.25 11.22 51.76
CA LYS A 451 80.55 11.13 50.47
C LYS A 451 81.03 9.90 49.69
N GLN A 452 82.34 9.69 49.59
CA GLN A 452 82.92 8.52 48.91
C GLN A 452 82.51 7.21 49.61
N GLN A 453 82.57 7.15 50.94
CA GLN A 453 82.06 6.00 51.72
C GLN A 453 80.59 5.71 51.42
N ILE A 454 79.75 6.75 51.30
CA ILE A 454 78.33 6.59 50.99
C ILE A 454 78.12 6.03 49.58
N LEU A 455 78.83 6.56 48.57
CA LEU A 455 78.72 6.09 47.20
C LEU A 455 79.20 4.64 47.04
N GLU A 456 80.32 4.28 47.67
CA GLU A 456 80.80 2.90 47.67
C GLU A 456 79.88 1.95 48.44
N GLY A 457 79.30 2.41 49.56
CA GLY A 457 78.31 1.69 50.33
C GLY A 457 77.03 1.43 49.55
N LEU A 458 76.53 2.43 48.83
CA LEU A 458 75.39 2.31 47.93
C LEU A 458 75.67 1.29 46.82
N LYS A 459 76.82 1.40 46.15
CA LYS A 459 77.24 0.45 45.11
C LYS A 459 77.30 -0.99 45.62
N LYS A 460 77.85 -1.22 46.82
CA LYS A 460 77.89 -2.56 47.45
C LYS A 460 76.50 -3.08 47.79
N LEU A 461 75.57 -2.22 48.20
CA LEU A 461 74.19 -2.62 48.49
C LEU A 461 73.37 -2.87 47.23
N GLU A 462 73.62 -2.12 46.16
CA GLU A 462 73.07 -2.37 44.82
C GLU A 462 73.52 -3.73 44.28
N GLN A 463 74.82 -4.04 44.35
CA GLN A 463 75.38 -5.33 43.95
C GLN A 463 74.82 -6.51 44.76
N LYS A 464 74.40 -6.27 46.01
CA LYS A 464 73.74 -7.27 46.87
C LYS A 464 72.22 -7.26 46.72
N GLU A 465 71.68 -6.49 45.77
CA GLU A 465 70.25 -6.34 45.50
C GLU A 465 69.43 -5.95 46.75
N TYR A 466 70.03 -5.24 47.71
CA TYR A 466 69.37 -4.91 48.97
C TYR A 466 68.12 -4.04 48.75
N PHE A 467 68.05 -3.31 47.64
CA PHE A 467 66.87 -2.56 47.22
C PHE A 467 65.62 -3.43 47.04
N LEU A 468 65.75 -4.74 46.77
CA LEU A 468 64.61 -5.66 46.66
C LEU A 468 63.99 -6.03 48.02
N LYS A 469 64.66 -5.72 49.14
CA LYS A 469 64.13 -6.01 50.48
C LYS A 469 63.10 -4.96 50.91
N GLN A 470 61.99 -5.38 51.50
CA GLN A 470 60.91 -4.47 51.93
C GLN A 470 61.38 -3.51 53.04
N GLU A 471 62.35 -3.92 53.84
CA GLU A 471 63.01 -3.13 54.87
C GLU A 471 64.09 -2.16 54.32
N CYS A 472 64.29 -2.09 53.00
CA CYS A 472 65.18 -1.11 52.38
C CYS A 472 64.58 0.30 52.41
N ASN A 473 64.68 0.94 53.57
CA ASN A 473 64.35 2.33 53.83
C ASN A 473 65.62 3.14 54.15
N SER A 474 65.52 4.46 54.12
CA SER A 474 66.67 5.36 54.28
C SER A 474 67.42 5.13 55.60
N TYR A 475 66.69 4.83 56.68
CA TYR A 475 67.27 4.51 57.99
C TYR A 475 68.13 3.25 57.95
N ASN A 476 67.61 2.15 57.40
CA ASN A 476 68.34 0.88 57.34
C ASN A 476 69.53 0.93 56.38
N VAL A 477 69.43 1.67 55.27
CA VAL A 477 70.55 1.89 54.34
C VAL A 477 71.65 2.71 55.00
N ALA A 478 71.30 3.83 55.65
CA ALA A 478 72.27 4.68 56.35
C ALA A 478 73.03 3.87 57.42
N ARG A 479 72.31 3.06 58.21
CA ARG A 479 72.91 2.18 59.22
C ARG A 479 73.88 1.15 58.62
N LYS A 480 73.51 0.51 57.49
CA LYS A 480 74.36 -0.49 56.82
C LYS A 480 75.64 0.10 56.21
N ILE A 481 75.59 1.37 55.79
CA ILE A 481 76.74 2.10 55.23
C ILE A 481 77.59 2.76 56.34
N ASN A 482 77.11 2.72 57.59
CA ASN A 482 77.70 3.41 58.74
C ASN A 482 77.70 4.95 58.57
N THR A 483 76.53 5.51 58.25
CA THR A 483 76.27 6.96 58.13
C THR A 483 74.90 7.33 58.75
N ASN A 484 74.49 8.60 58.64
CA ASN A 484 73.16 9.06 59.03
C ASN A 484 72.26 9.33 57.81
N THR A 485 70.94 9.35 58.01
CA THR A 485 69.94 9.53 56.94
C THR A 485 70.00 10.90 56.26
N SER A 486 70.49 11.93 56.96
CA SER A 486 70.68 13.28 56.40
C SER A 486 71.81 13.28 55.38
N TYR A 487 72.97 12.74 55.72
CA TYR A 487 74.12 12.61 54.82
C TYR A 487 73.81 11.72 53.63
N LEU A 488 73.17 10.57 53.85
CA LEU A 488 72.71 9.71 52.77
C LEU A 488 71.76 10.43 51.80
N SER A 489 70.78 11.17 52.32
CA SER A 489 69.82 11.90 51.47
C SER A 489 70.48 13.05 50.71
N LYS A 490 71.41 13.77 51.36
CA LYS A 490 72.19 14.84 50.71
C LYS A 490 73.04 14.29 49.56
N VAL A 491 73.77 13.19 49.79
CA VAL A 491 74.61 12.55 48.77
C VAL A 491 73.77 11.99 47.63
N ILE A 492 72.63 11.34 47.92
CA ILE A 492 71.76 10.84 46.84
C ILE A 492 71.15 12.00 46.04
N ASN A 493 70.78 13.08 46.70
CA ASN A 493 70.22 14.25 46.04
C ASN A 493 71.25 14.96 45.17
N SER A 494 72.48 15.17 45.67
CA SER A 494 73.54 15.83 44.91
C SER A 494 74.08 14.95 43.78
N HIS A 495 74.27 13.65 44.01
CA HIS A 495 74.89 12.75 43.03
C HIS A 495 73.90 12.17 42.01
N PHE A 496 72.65 11.88 42.41
CA PHE A 496 71.63 11.27 41.54
C PHE A 496 70.47 12.21 41.19
N GLY A 497 70.43 13.43 41.76
CA GLY A 497 69.34 14.39 41.53
C GLY A 497 67.98 13.96 42.09
N LYS A 498 67.96 12.98 43.01
CA LYS A 498 66.75 12.27 43.45
C LYS A 498 66.63 12.27 44.97
N ASN A 499 65.41 12.09 45.47
CA ASN A 499 65.24 11.69 46.86
C ASN A 499 65.47 10.17 46.99
N PHE A 500 65.74 9.70 48.21
CA PHE A 500 66.01 8.28 48.48
C PHE A 500 64.93 7.34 47.93
N ASN A 501 63.65 7.67 48.10
CA ASN A 501 62.54 6.83 47.64
C ASN A 501 62.50 6.72 46.12
N SER A 502 62.69 7.83 45.39
CA SER A 502 62.80 7.83 43.93
C SER A 502 63.96 6.96 43.46
N TYR A 503 65.13 7.10 44.09
CA TYR A 503 66.32 6.32 43.77
C TYR A 503 66.09 4.80 43.95
N ILE A 504 65.54 4.36 45.09
CA ILE A 504 65.23 2.94 45.31
C ILE A 504 64.14 2.43 44.35
N ASN A 505 63.10 3.21 44.09
CA ASN A 505 62.05 2.81 43.16
C ASN A 505 62.60 2.64 41.73
N ASP A 506 63.51 3.50 41.29
CA ASP A 506 64.13 3.36 39.98
C ASP A 506 64.92 2.06 39.86
N LEU A 507 65.71 1.71 40.89
CA LEU A 507 66.43 0.43 40.94
C LEU A 507 65.46 -0.76 40.88
N ARG A 508 64.39 -0.74 41.68
CA ARG A 508 63.37 -1.81 41.72
C ARG A 508 62.65 -1.98 40.39
N ILE A 509 62.23 -0.89 39.76
CA ILE A 509 61.50 -0.95 38.49
C ILE A 509 62.44 -1.38 37.36
N ASN A 510 63.68 -0.89 37.31
CA ASN A 510 64.65 -1.33 36.31
C ASN A 510 64.94 -2.83 36.44
N TYR A 511 65.14 -3.32 37.66
CA TYR A 511 65.28 -4.74 37.94
C TYR A 511 64.04 -5.54 37.50
N ALA A 512 62.84 -5.06 37.85
CA ALA A 512 61.59 -5.71 37.47
C ALA A 512 61.42 -5.82 35.95
N ILE A 513 61.72 -4.75 35.20
CA ILE A 513 61.66 -4.71 33.73
C ILE A 513 62.59 -5.78 33.13
N VAL A 514 63.85 -5.81 33.56
CA VAL A 514 64.85 -6.75 33.05
C VAL A 514 64.51 -8.20 33.44
N ARG A 515 64.12 -8.44 34.69
CA ARG A 515 63.73 -9.77 35.15
C ARG A 515 62.48 -10.27 34.41
N LEU A 516 61.47 -9.42 34.19
CA LEU A 516 60.29 -9.77 33.40
C LEU A 516 60.65 -10.09 31.94
N LYS A 517 61.65 -9.42 31.35
CA LYS A 517 62.17 -9.77 30.02
C LYS A 517 62.86 -11.14 29.99
N ASN A 518 63.63 -11.49 31.01
CA ASN A 518 64.52 -12.66 30.94
C ASN A 518 63.99 -13.92 31.65
N ASP A 519 63.05 -13.79 32.59
CA ASP A 519 62.57 -14.88 33.44
C ASP A 519 61.10 -15.23 33.14
N VAL A 520 60.90 -16.33 32.40
CA VAL A 520 59.57 -16.81 31.98
C VAL A 520 58.70 -17.19 33.18
N ILE A 521 59.30 -17.74 34.25
CA ILE A 521 58.57 -18.13 35.46
C ILE A 521 58.07 -16.87 36.17
N PHE A 522 58.92 -15.85 36.29
CA PHE A 522 58.54 -14.57 36.90
C PHE A 522 57.39 -13.86 36.16
N ARG A 523 57.29 -14.01 34.82
CA ARG A 523 56.14 -13.48 34.03
C ARG A 523 54.80 -14.16 34.35
N SER A 524 54.81 -15.32 35.00
CA SER A 524 53.59 -16.06 35.38
C SER A 524 53.01 -15.60 36.72
N TYR A 525 53.79 -14.87 37.51
CA TYR A 525 53.39 -14.41 38.83
C TYR A 525 52.26 -13.38 38.75
N SER A 526 51.44 -13.32 39.80
CA SER A 526 50.45 -12.25 39.94
C SER A 526 51.17 -10.89 40.09
N ILE A 527 50.52 -9.79 39.74
CA ILE A 527 51.11 -8.45 39.92
C ILE A 527 51.47 -8.18 41.39
N GLN A 528 50.69 -8.71 42.33
CA GLN A 528 50.98 -8.63 43.76
C GLN A 528 52.26 -9.40 44.13
N SER A 529 52.42 -10.63 43.62
CA SER A 529 53.61 -11.45 43.86
C SER A 529 54.86 -10.82 43.23
N ILE A 530 54.75 -10.25 42.03
CA ILE A 530 55.84 -9.49 41.39
C ILE A 530 56.22 -8.27 42.25
N ALA A 531 55.22 -7.54 42.74
CA ALA A 531 55.44 -6.39 43.59
C ALA A 531 56.22 -6.77 44.86
N GLU A 532 55.83 -7.86 45.54
CA GLU A 532 56.50 -8.36 46.75
C GLU A 532 57.95 -8.80 46.48
N GLU A 533 58.18 -9.53 45.39
CA GLU A 533 59.50 -9.99 44.95
C GLU A 533 60.47 -8.84 44.65
N VAL A 534 59.96 -7.70 44.18
CA VAL A 534 60.77 -6.50 43.89
C VAL A 534 60.72 -5.46 45.01
N GLY A 535 60.24 -5.83 46.20
CA GLY A 535 60.36 -5.05 47.43
C GLY A 535 59.22 -4.06 47.72
N TYR A 536 58.11 -4.14 46.99
CA TYR A 536 56.88 -3.39 47.29
C TYR A 536 55.95 -4.18 48.21
N LYS A 537 55.13 -3.44 48.98
CA LYS A 537 54.10 -4.04 49.85
C LYS A 537 52.76 -4.27 49.14
N SER A 538 52.50 -3.59 48.01
CA SER A 538 51.25 -3.70 47.28
C SER A 538 51.43 -3.57 45.77
N ALA A 539 50.58 -4.29 45.04
CA ALA A 539 50.46 -4.23 43.59
C ALA A 539 50.19 -2.81 43.08
N ASP A 540 49.40 -2.02 43.80
CA ASP A 540 49.07 -0.64 43.43
C ASP A 540 50.30 0.27 43.45
N SER A 541 51.14 0.13 44.47
CA SER A 541 52.38 0.90 44.59
C SER A 541 53.34 0.55 43.45
N PHE A 542 53.55 -0.74 43.21
CA PHE A 542 54.36 -1.23 42.09
C PHE A 542 53.80 -0.74 40.75
N THR A 543 52.50 -0.91 40.51
CA THR A 543 51.85 -0.48 39.25
C THR A 543 51.98 1.01 39.02
N LYS A 544 51.82 1.82 40.06
CA LYS A 544 52.00 3.28 39.99
C LYS A 544 53.43 3.64 39.58
N TYR A 545 54.44 3.12 40.27
CA TYR A 545 55.85 3.44 39.97
C TYR A 545 56.32 2.85 38.65
N PHE A 546 55.88 1.63 38.31
CA PHE A 546 56.14 1.01 37.01
C PHE A 546 55.58 1.88 35.88
N LYS A 547 54.34 2.38 36.01
CA LYS A 547 53.72 3.27 35.02
C LYS A 547 54.38 4.65 34.96
N LEU A 548 54.82 5.20 36.09
CA LEU A 548 55.56 6.46 36.12
C LEU A 548 56.89 6.34 35.36
N ASN A 549 57.61 5.22 35.53
CA ASN A 549 58.93 5.02 34.92
C ASN A 549 58.85 4.56 33.46
N THR A 550 57.85 3.76 33.09
CA THR A 550 57.74 3.15 31.74
C THR A 550 56.67 3.78 30.86
N GLY A 551 55.73 4.53 31.43
CA GLY A 551 54.54 4.99 30.74
C GLY A 551 53.50 3.89 30.43
N LEU A 552 53.72 2.66 30.90
CA LEU A 552 52.91 1.45 30.65
C LEU A 552 52.41 0.83 31.95
N ASN A 553 51.28 0.13 31.91
CA ASN A 553 50.87 -0.72 33.03
C ASN A 553 51.70 -2.03 33.00
N PRO A 554 52.09 -2.61 34.15
CA PRO A 554 52.81 -3.88 34.21
C PRO A 554 52.10 -5.01 33.44
N SER A 555 50.77 -5.08 33.52
CA SER A 555 49.98 -6.09 32.82
C SER A 555 50.05 -5.99 31.30
N PHE A 556 50.15 -4.77 30.75
CA PHE A 556 50.36 -4.55 29.31
C PHE A 556 51.78 -4.98 28.92
N TYR A 557 52.79 -4.56 29.69
CA TYR A 557 54.19 -4.92 29.44
C TYR A 557 54.41 -6.44 29.47
N ILE A 558 53.88 -7.14 30.47
CA ILE A 558 53.98 -8.60 30.59
C ILE A 558 53.28 -9.30 29.42
N LYS A 559 52.13 -8.79 28.97
CA LYS A 559 51.39 -9.35 27.84
C LYS A 559 52.18 -9.21 26.54
N GLU A 560 52.71 -8.03 26.25
CA GLU A 560 53.47 -7.81 25.01
C GLU A 560 54.80 -8.58 25.01
N ILE A 561 55.48 -8.70 26.16
CA ILE A 561 56.68 -9.55 26.27
C ILE A 561 56.39 -11.01 25.98
N LYS A 562 55.27 -11.55 26.46
CA LYS A 562 54.85 -12.93 26.16
C LYS A 562 54.57 -13.16 24.67
N ASN A 563 54.29 -12.10 23.90
CA ASN A 563 54.07 -12.20 22.46
C ASN A 563 55.40 -12.23 21.67
N ILE A 564 56.52 -11.78 22.26
CA ILE A 564 57.82 -11.65 21.58
C ILE A 564 58.76 -12.82 21.90
N GLY A 565 58.61 -13.48 23.06
CA GLY A 565 59.39 -14.65 23.43
C GLY A 565 58.63 -15.58 24.35
#